data_AF-A0A916T3K5-F1
#
_entry.id   AF-A0A916T3K5-F1
#
_cell.length_a   1.000
_cell.length_b   1.000
_cell.length_c   1.000
_cell.angle_alpha   90.00
_cell.angle_beta   90.00
_cell.angle_gamma   90.00
#
_symmetry.space_group_name_H-M   'P 1'
#
loop_
_entity.id
_entity.type
_entity.pdbx_description
1 polymer ?
#
loop_
_entity_poly.entity_id
_entity_poly.type
_entity_poly.pdbx_seq_one_letter_code
_entity_poly.pdbx_strand_id
1 'polypeptide(L)'
;MKRALFLALATMAMVPAAPAFAAAGSDAAIEEAAETLTPNAYVWKDDASSAEPVTVVVSIPQQRAFVYRGETLVAASSVSTGKDGKETPTGIYPILQKNQNHKSNLYDSAPMPFMQRLTWDGIALHAGRNPGFPASHGCVRLPAGFAKKLFETTQLGTTVVVTDAFVSGTRLDPELLVTDEMRANQAQIAALP
;
A
#
# COMPACT_ATOMS: atom_id res chain seq x y z
N MET A 1 21.77 79.74 -0.78
CA MET A 1 22.29 78.49 -0.19
C MET A 1 21.13 77.53 -0.01
N LYS A 2 21.36 76.24 -0.31
CA LYS A 2 20.56 75.03 0.02
C LYS A 2 19.84 74.32 -1.15
N ARG A 3 20.60 73.35 -1.70
CA ARG A 3 20.27 71.94 -2.01
C ARG A 3 19.22 71.65 -3.09
N ALA A 4 19.73 71.32 -4.28
CA ALA A 4 19.00 70.57 -5.30
C ALA A 4 18.82 69.10 -4.87
N LEU A 5 17.57 68.62 -4.89
CA LEU A 5 17.19 67.25 -4.59
C LEU A 5 17.21 66.46 -5.90
N PHE A 6 18.17 65.54 -6.05
CA PHE A 6 18.17 64.58 -7.16
C PHE A 6 17.19 63.45 -6.84
N LEU A 7 16.12 63.35 -7.64
CA LEU A 7 15.18 62.23 -7.60
C LEU A 7 15.79 61.08 -8.43
N ALA A 8 16.35 60.09 -7.76
CA ALA A 8 16.82 58.87 -8.41
C ALA A 8 15.62 57.97 -8.73
N LEU A 9 15.28 57.87 -10.01
CA LEU A 9 14.26 56.96 -10.53
C LEU A 9 14.85 55.53 -10.52
N ALA A 10 14.45 54.71 -9.54
CA ALA A 10 14.84 53.31 -9.49
C ALA A 10 14.09 52.52 -10.57
N THR A 11 14.79 52.12 -11.64
CA THR A 11 14.28 51.17 -12.62
C THR A 11 14.23 49.77 -12.01
N MET A 12 13.04 49.34 -11.60
CA MET A 12 12.79 47.97 -11.19
C MET A 12 12.83 47.07 -12.43
N ALA A 13 13.94 46.37 -12.64
CA ALA A 13 14.05 45.36 -13.68
C ALA A 13 13.09 44.19 -13.37
N MET A 14 12.08 43.99 -14.23
CA MET A 14 11.30 42.76 -14.24
C MET A 14 12.21 41.61 -14.65
N VAL A 15 12.49 40.70 -13.72
CA VAL A 15 13.05 39.39 -14.05
C VAL A 15 11.93 38.56 -14.69
N PRO A 16 12.07 38.07 -15.92
CA PRO A 16 11.08 37.15 -16.48
C PRO A 16 11.12 35.85 -15.67
N ALA A 17 10.00 35.52 -15.02
CA ALA A 17 9.81 34.20 -14.43
C ALA A 17 9.79 33.16 -15.56
N ALA A 18 10.78 32.27 -15.57
CA ALA A 18 10.75 31.10 -16.44
C ALA A 18 9.47 30.29 -16.17
N PRO A 19 8.91 29.58 -17.17
CA PRO A 19 7.76 28.74 -16.94
C PRO A 19 8.11 27.67 -15.91
N ALA A 20 7.34 27.62 -14.82
CA ALA A 20 7.39 26.53 -13.88
C ALA A 20 7.06 25.25 -14.66
N PHE A 21 8.04 24.38 -14.84
CA PHE A 21 7.77 23.00 -15.25
C PHE A 21 6.77 22.43 -14.25
N ALA A 22 5.64 21.96 -14.77
CA ALA A 22 4.64 21.25 -13.97
C ALA A 22 5.35 20.08 -13.26
N ALA A 23 5.44 20.15 -11.94
CA ALA A 23 5.92 19.03 -11.15
C ALA A 23 4.94 17.87 -11.36
N ALA A 24 5.35 16.87 -12.13
CA ALA A 24 4.86 15.52 -11.92
C ALA A 24 5.08 15.24 -10.42
N GLY A 25 4.01 15.17 -9.63
CA GLY A 25 4.11 14.91 -8.19
C GLY A 25 4.95 13.65 -8.00
N SER A 26 6.17 13.82 -7.50
CA SER A 26 7.23 12.82 -7.54
C SER A 26 6.92 11.63 -6.62
N ASP A 27 7.60 10.51 -6.82
CA ASP A 27 7.47 9.32 -5.98
C ASP A 27 7.68 9.63 -4.48
N ALA A 28 8.51 10.62 -4.17
CA ALA A 28 8.67 11.19 -2.83
C ALA A 28 7.35 11.63 -2.16
N ALA A 29 6.38 12.13 -2.93
CA ALA A 29 5.10 12.60 -2.37
C ALA A 29 4.19 11.44 -1.93
N ILE A 30 4.24 10.28 -2.62
CA ILE A 30 3.49 9.11 -2.18
C ILE A 30 4.17 8.42 -1.00
N GLU A 31 5.50 8.45 -0.94
CA GLU A 31 6.29 7.95 0.19
C GLU A 31 6.00 8.73 1.47
N GLU A 32 6.10 10.07 1.43
CA GLU A 32 5.78 10.94 2.58
C GLU A 32 4.34 10.73 3.06
N ALA A 33 3.40 10.60 2.11
CA ALA A 33 2.00 10.35 2.45
C ALA A 33 1.78 8.96 3.05
N ALA A 34 2.55 7.94 2.66
CA ALA A 34 2.45 6.58 3.19
C ALA A 34 2.88 6.50 4.67
N GLU A 35 3.90 7.26 5.06
CA GLU A 35 4.39 7.31 6.44
C GLU A 35 3.34 7.90 7.39
N THR A 36 2.64 8.93 6.95
CA THR A 36 1.75 9.76 7.79
C THR A 36 0.28 9.33 7.80
N LEU A 37 -0.07 8.19 7.21
CA LEU A 37 -1.46 7.72 7.14
C LEU A 37 -2.10 7.54 8.54
N THR A 38 -3.27 8.13 8.72
CA THR A 38 -4.13 7.88 9.88
C THR A 38 -4.99 6.61 9.66
N PRO A 39 -5.62 6.06 10.71
CA PRO A 39 -6.49 4.90 10.55
C PRO A 39 -7.63 5.16 9.54
N ASN A 40 -7.86 4.20 8.64
CA ASN A 40 -8.77 4.29 7.49
C ASN A 40 -8.30 5.20 6.34
N ALA A 41 -7.14 5.83 6.43
CA ALA A 41 -6.55 6.59 5.33
C ALA A 41 -5.73 5.70 4.39
N TYR A 42 -5.63 6.13 3.14
CA TYR A 42 -4.81 5.52 2.10
C TYR A 42 -4.44 6.54 1.01
N VAL A 43 -3.39 6.24 0.26
CA VAL A 43 -2.98 6.96 -0.94
C VAL A 43 -2.87 6.00 -2.11
N TRP A 44 -3.17 6.48 -3.32
CA TRP A 44 -3.21 5.65 -4.53
C TRP A 44 -2.84 6.47 -5.76
N LYS A 45 -1.78 6.06 -6.45
CA LYS A 45 -1.25 6.70 -7.67
C LYS A 45 -0.83 5.65 -8.72
N ASP A 46 -1.43 4.47 -8.67
CA ASP A 46 -1.12 3.39 -9.60
C ASP A 46 -1.54 3.72 -11.03
N ASP A 47 -0.59 3.55 -11.97
CA ASP A 47 -0.84 3.56 -13.40
C ASP A 47 -1.11 2.13 -13.88
N ALA A 48 -2.39 1.79 -13.98
CA ALA A 48 -2.85 0.48 -14.40
C ALA A 48 -2.49 0.13 -15.87
N SER A 49 -1.94 1.07 -16.65
CA SER A 49 -1.49 0.79 -18.03
C SER A 49 -0.12 0.10 -18.10
N SER A 50 0.66 0.14 -17.02
CA SER A 50 1.97 -0.52 -16.96
C SER A 50 1.84 -2.04 -16.80
N ALA A 51 2.63 -2.79 -17.58
CA ALA A 51 2.66 -4.25 -17.59
C ALA A 51 3.52 -4.88 -16.48
N GLU A 52 4.18 -4.06 -15.66
CA GLU A 52 5.02 -4.52 -14.55
C GLU A 52 4.20 -5.27 -13.49
N PRO A 53 4.80 -6.28 -12.83
CA PRO A 53 4.11 -7.08 -11.84
C PRO A 53 3.74 -6.25 -10.60
N VAL A 54 2.59 -6.57 -10.01
CA VAL A 54 2.15 -5.99 -8.75
C VAL A 54 2.62 -6.84 -7.59
N THR A 55 3.17 -6.22 -6.55
CA THR A 55 3.51 -6.85 -5.27
C THR A 55 2.88 -6.06 -4.13
N VAL A 56 2.29 -6.76 -3.16
CA VAL A 56 1.76 -6.15 -1.94
C VAL A 56 2.67 -6.51 -0.77
N VAL A 57 3.02 -5.55 0.06
CA VAL A 57 3.78 -5.78 1.30
C VAL A 57 2.97 -5.26 2.47
N VAL A 58 2.70 -6.11 3.46
CA VAL A 58 2.00 -5.77 4.70
C VAL A 58 3.01 -5.80 5.83
N SER A 59 3.29 -4.64 6.42
CA SER A 59 4.06 -4.55 7.66
C SER A 59 3.11 -4.58 8.85
N ILE A 60 3.23 -5.64 9.65
CA ILE A 60 2.49 -5.79 10.91
C ILE A 60 2.86 -4.68 11.91
N PRO A 61 4.14 -4.39 12.23
CA PRO A 61 4.45 -3.38 13.23
C PRO A 61 4.04 -1.96 12.82
N GLN A 62 4.08 -1.63 11.52
CA GLN A 62 3.63 -0.32 11.03
C GLN A 62 2.11 -0.22 10.89
N GLN A 63 1.38 -1.35 10.88
CA GLN A 63 -0.02 -1.41 10.44
C GLN A 63 -0.20 -0.70 9.10
N ARG A 64 0.66 -1.07 8.13
CA ARG A 64 0.65 -0.54 6.76
C ARG A 64 0.62 -1.65 5.72
N ALA A 65 -0.05 -1.38 4.62
CA ALA A 65 0.11 -2.10 3.37
C ALA A 65 0.71 -1.16 2.32
N PHE A 66 1.71 -1.62 1.59
CA PHE A 66 2.36 -0.96 0.48
C PHE A 66 2.08 -1.77 -0.78
N VAL A 67 1.84 -1.09 -1.90
CA VAL A 67 1.62 -1.72 -3.20
C VAL A 67 2.67 -1.19 -4.13
N TYR A 68 3.42 -2.11 -4.71
CA TYR A 68 4.46 -1.84 -5.68
C TYR A 68 4.03 -2.33 -7.05
N ARG A 69 4.42 -1.58 -8.08
CA ARG A 69 4.38 -2.01 -9.47
C ARG A 69 5.80 -2.02 -9.99
N GLY A 70 6.33 -3.19 -10.28
CA GLY A 70 7.78 -3.39 -10.34
C GLY A 70 8.38 -3.03 -8.98
N GLU A 71 9.31 -2.07 -8.97
CA GLU A 71 9.97 -1.61 -7.74
C GLU A 71 9.41 -0.29 -7.19
N THR A 72 8.50 0.35 -7.93
CA THR A 72 7.96 1.69 -7.60
C THR A 72 6.75 1.58 -6.68
N LEU A 73 6.74 2.37 -5.60
CA LEU A 73 5.58 2.50 -4.72
C LEU A 73 4.45 3.22 -5.47
N VAL A 74 3.30 2.55 -5.61
CA VAL A 74 2.14 3.08 -6.32
C VAL A 74 0.91 3.27 -5.42
N ALA A 75 0.87 2.63 -4.26
CA ALA A 75 -0.18 2.87 -3.27
C ALA A 75 0.27 2.48 -1.86
N ALA A 76 -0.34 3.09 -0.86
CA ALA A 76 -0.17 2.71 0.54
C ALA A 76 -1.48 2.86 1.31
N SER A 77 -1.66 2.04 2.34
CA SER A 77 -2.86 2.03 3.18
C SER A 77 -2.53 1.78 4.64
N SER A 78 -3.26 2.41 5.54
CA SER A 78 -3.38 1.89 6.90
C SER A 78 -4.10 0.54 6.88
N VAL A 79 -3.70 -0.39 7.75
CA VAL A 79 -4.37 -1.70 7.89
C VAL A 79 -4.70 -2.02 9.34
N SER A 80 -5.52 -3.05 9.55
CA SER A 80 -5.67 -3.69 10.86
C SER A 80 -5.50 -5.20 10.75
N THR A 81 -4.39 -5.71 11.30
CA THR A 81 -4.02 -7.13 11.28
C THR A 81 -4.61 -7.91 12.47
N GLY A 82 -4.22 -9.17 12.64
CA GLY A 82 -4.63 -10.06 13.71
C GLY A 82 -4.19 -9.61 15.11
N LYS A 83 -5.11 -9.65 16.07
CA LYS A 83 -4.82 -9.35 17.49
C LYS A 83 -4.01 -10.46 18.16
N ASP A 84 -3.56 -10.22 19.38
CA ASP A 84 -2.93 -11.22 20.25
C ASP A 84 -3.78 -12.50 20.37
N GLY A 85 -3.12 -13.66 20.17
CA GLY A 85 -3.71 -15.00 20.09
C GLY A 85 -4.46 -15.31 18.79
N LYS A 86 -4.45 -14.38 17.82
CA LYS A 86 -5.04 -14.51 16.47
C LYS A 86 -4.21 -13.72 15.45
N GLU A 87 -2.89 -13.82 15.57
CA GLU A 87 -1.92 -13.07 14.78
C GLU A 87 -2.11 -13.33 13.28
N THR A 88 -1.80 -12.31 12.48
CA THR A 88 -1.62 -12.53 11.04
C THR A 88 -0.28 -13.24 10.85
N PRO A 89 -0.23 -14.42 10.23
CA PRO A 89 1.03 -15.11 10.01
C PRO A 89 1.91 -14.33 9.03
N THR A 90 3.20 -14.28 9.31
CA THR A 90 4.22 -13.75 8.39
C THR A 90 4.53 -14.77 7.29
N GLY A 91 5.00 -14.28 6.16
CA GLY A 91 5.39 -15.09 5.01
C GLY A 91 4.98 -14.45 3.68
N ILE A 92 5.17 -15.19 2.59
CA ILE A 92 4.99 -14.67 1.23
C ILE A 92 3.95 -15.50 0.49
N TYR A 93 2.78 -14.92 0.31
CA TYR A 93 1.59 -15.61 -0.16
C TYR A 93 1.24 -15.23 -1.60
N PRO A 94 0.87 -16.18 -2.46
CA PRO A 94 0.08 -15.84 -3.63
C PRO A 94 -1.36 -15.51 -3.23
N ILE A 95 -2.04 -14.68 -4.03
CA ILE A 95 -3.50 -14.58 -3.96
C ILE A 95 -4.13 -15.85 -4.55
N LEU A 96 -4.76 -16.65 -3.70
CA LEU A 96 -5.36 -17.95 -4.05
C LEU A 96 -6.77 -17.83 -4.59
N GLN A 97 -7.54 -16.86 -4.10
CA GLN A 97 -8.95 -16.68 -4.46
C GLN A 97 -9.34 -15.22 -4.33
N LYS A 98 -10.26 -14.78 -5.18
CA LYS A 98 -10.86 -13.45 -5.13
C LYS A 98 -12.37 -13.55 -5.12
N ASN A 99 -13.04 -12.89 -4.17
CA ASN A 99 -14.49 -12.81 -4.11
C ASN A 99 -14.94 -11.45 -3.57
N GLN A 100 -15.66 -10.70 -4.41
CA GLN A 100 -16.12 -9.36 -4.09
C GLN A 100 -17.12 -9.32 -2.93
N ASN A 101 -17.97 -10.34 -2.79
CA ASN A 101 -19.08 -10.39 -1.83
C ASN A 101 -18.92 -11.55 -0.84
N HIS A 102 -17.68 -11.86 -0.44
CA HIS A 102 -17.41 -12.97 0.46
C HIS A 102 -18.03 -12.77 1.84
N LYS A 103 -18.45 -13.88 2.45
CA LYS A 103 -18.89 -13.97 3.83
C LYS A 103 -18.04 -15.03 4.53
N SER A 104 -17.60 -14.73 5.75
CA SER A 104 -16.76 -15.64 6.53
C SER A 104 -17.48 -16.95 6.84
N ASN A 105 -16.85 -18.07 6.51
CA ASN A 105 -17.32 -19.41 6.89
C ASN A 105 -17.11 -19.71 8.40
N LEU A 106 -16.20 -18.99 9.06
CA LEU A 106 -15.77 -19.24 10.43
C LEU A 106 -16.34 -18.26 11.46
N TYR A 107 -16.87 -17.13 10.99
CA TYR A 107 -17.30 -16.01 11.84
C TYR A 107 -18.70 -15.55 11.46
N ASP A 108 -19.71 -16.39 11.74
CA ASP A 108 -21.15 -16.06 11.60
C ASP A 108 -21.53 -15.31 10.30
N SER A 109 -20.99 -15.76 9.16
CA SER A 109 -21.22 -15.11 7.86
C SER A 109 -20.86 -13.62 7.80
N ALA A 110 -19.93 -13.17 8.66
CA ALA A 110 -19.48 -11.79 8.71
C ALA A 110 -18.99 -11.33 7.32
N PRO A 111 -19.42 -10.15 6.86
CA PRO A 111 -19.07 -9.68 5.52
C PRO A 111 -17.58 -9.40 5.39
N MET A 112 -16.99 -9.89 4.30
CA MET A 112 -15.60 -9.66 3.91
C MET A 112 -15.55 -9.14 2.47
N PRO A 113 -15.97 -7.87 2.21
CA PRO A 113 -16.02 -7.34 0.86
C PRO A 113 -14.63 -7.26 0.24
N PHE A 114 -14.53 -7.51 -1.07
CA PHE A 114 -13.27 -7.50 -1.83
C PHE A 114 -12.21 -8.46 -1.24
N MET A 115 -12.66 -9.63 -0.81
CA MET A 115 -11.78 -10.65 -0.21
C MET A 115 -10.78 -11.18 -1.23
N GLN A 116 -9.51 -11.24 -0.81
CA GLN A 116 -8.40 -11.84 -1.51
C GLN A 116 -7.71 -12.83 -0.56
N ARG A 117 -7.89 -14.13 -0.81
CA ARG A 117 -7.43 -15.22 0.06
C ARG A 117 -5.92 -15.42 -0.09
N LEU A 118 -5.23 -15.50 1.04
CA LEU A 118 -3.78 -15.76 1.12
C LEU A 118 -3.50 -17.21 1.51
N THR A 119 -4.37 -17.81 2.33
CA THR A 119 -4.22 -19.19 2.80
C THR A 119 -5.55 -19.96 2.75
N TRP A 120 -5.46 -21.28 2.63
CA TRP A 120 -6.64 -22.15 2.63
C TRP A 120 -7.31 -22.25 4.01
N ASP A 121 -6.56 -22.02 5.09
CA ASP A 121 -7.08 -22.01 6.46
C ASP A 121 -7.81 -20.71 6.85
N GLY A 122 -7.81 -19.67 6.00
CA GLY A 122 -8.73 -18.54 6.13
C GLY A 122 -8.13 -17.15 6.20
N ILE A 123 -6.81 -16.99 6.08
CA ILE A 123 -6.17 -15.66 6.07
C ILE A 123 -6.42 -14.98 4.72
N ALA A 124 -6.85 -13.72 4.78
CA ALA A 124 -7.20 -12.93 3.60
C ALA A 124 -6.99 -11.42 3.82
N LEU A 125 -6.80 -10.71 2.71
CA LEU A 125 -7.00 -9.26 2.63
C LEU A 125 -8.49 -8.99 2.35
N HIS A 126 -9.12 -8.06 3.06
CA HIS A 126 -10.50 -7.65 2.74
C HIS A 126 -10.86 -6.29 3.32
N ALA A 127 -11.94 -5.68 2.82
CA ALA A 127 -12.49 -4.46 3.42
C ALA A 127 -13.02 -4.75 4.83
N GLY A 128 -12.73 -3.88 5.79
CA GLY A 128 -13.23 -4.03 7.15
C GLY A 128 -12.87 -2.86 8.05
N ARG A 129 -13.38 -2.89 9.29
CA ARG A 129 -13.07 -1.86 10.29
C ARG A 129 -11.57 -1.86 10.59
N ASN A 130 -10.93 -0.71 10.36
CA ASN A 130 -9.54 -0.47 10.67
C ASN A 130 -9.41 0.57 11.80
N PRO A 131 -9.19 0.14 13.06
CA PRO A 131 -9.02 1.06 14.18
C PRO A 131 -7.58 1.59 14.33
N GLY A 132 -6.63 1.22 13.44
CA GLY A 132 -5.23 1.66 13.51
C GLY A 132 -4.30 0.76 14.32
N PHE A 133 -4.79 -0.37 14.81
CA PHE A 133 -4.03 -1.37 15.56
C PHE A 133 -4.51 -2.79 15.23
N PRO A 134 -3.73 -3.83 15.56
CA PRO A 134 -4.13 -5.21 15.33
C PRO A 134 -5.39 -5.56 16.13
N ALA A 135 -6.45 -5.97 15.44
CA ALA A 135 -7.75 -6.21 16.07
C ALA A 135 -8.59 -7.30 15.37
N SER A 136 -8.03 -7.96 14.35
CA SER A 136 -8.74 -8.96 13.54
C SER A 136 -8.54 -10.35 14.13
N HIS A 137 -9.09 -11.38 13.47
CA HIS A 137 -8.82 -12.78 13.80
C HIS A 137 -7.84 -13.42 12.79
N GLY A 138 -6.86 -12.66 12.33
CA GLY A 138 -5.78 -13.10 11.42
C GLY A 138 -5.83 -12.42 10.06
N CYS A 139 -7.01 -12.06 9.55
CA CYS A 139 -7.14 -11.34 8.28
C CYS A 139 -6.55 -9.91 8.34
N VAL A 140 -6.14 -9.38 7.19
CA VAL A 140 -5.70 -7.98 7.06
C VAL A 140 -6.89 -7.15 6.59
N ARG A 141 -7.39 -6.27 7.48
CA ARG A 141 -8.52 -5.38 7.17
C ARG A 141 -8.05 -4.08 6.56
N LEU A 142 -8.67 -3.72 5.45
CA LEU A 142 -8.36 -2.57 4.62
C LEU A 142 -9.51 -1.55 4.61
N PRO A 143 -9.22 -0.24 4.41
CA PRO A 143 -10.25 0.74 4.07
C PRO A 143 -10.99 0.31 2.81
N ALA A 144 -12.31 0.46 2.77
CA ALA A 144 -13.13 -0.10 1.69
C ALA A 144 -12.75 0.41 0.28
N GLY A 145 -12.45 1.71 0.16
CA GLY A 145 -12.00 2.30 -1.11
C GLY A 145 -10.68 1.73 -1.61
N PHE A 146 -9.73 1.50 -0.69
CA PHE A 146 -8.46 0.85 -1.01
C PHE A 146 -8.66 -0.63 -1.36
N ALA A 147 -9.47 -1.36 -0.59
CA ALA A 147 -9.75 -2.77 -0.83
C ALA A 147 -10.35 -3.00 -2.24
N LYS A 148 -11.27 -2.14 -2.68
CA LYS A 148 -11.84 -2.17 -4.04
C LYS A 148 -10.76 -1.97 -5.10
N LYS A 149 -9.93 -0.92 -4.97
CA LYS A 149 -8.85 -0.62 -5.91
C LYS A 149 -7.82 -1.76 -5.98
N LEU A 150 -7.39 -2.26 -4.83
CA LEU A 150 -6.48 -3.40 -4.75
C LEU A 150 -7.09 -4.63 -5.42
N PHE A 151 -8.37 -4.91 -5.18
CA PHE A 151 -9.07 -6.02 -5.81
C PHE A 151 -9.18 -5.87 -7.34
N GLU A 152 -9.21 -4.66 -7.88
CA GLU A 152 -9.19 -4.44 -9.33
C GLU A 152 -7.77 -4.58 -9.91
N THR A 153 -6.74 -4.17 -9.16
CA THR A 153 -5.34 -4.14 -9.60
C THR A 153 -4.63 -5.49 -9.52
N THR A 154 -4.94 -6.32 -8.53
CA THR A 154 -4.29 -7.63 -8.36
C THR A 154 -4.92 -8.72 -9.23
N GLN A 155 -4.29 -9.88 -9.30
CA GLN A 155 -4.83 -11.09 -9.91
C GLN A 155 -4.52 -12.33 -9.05
N LEU A 156 -5.04 -13.50 -9.44
CA LEU A 156 -4.61 -14.74 -8.81
C LEU A 156 -3.10 -14.92 -9.02
N GLY A 157 -2.40 -15.38 -7.99
CA GLY A 157 -0.95 -15.51 -8.00
C GLY A 157 -0.18 -14.21 -7.73
N THR A 158 -0.84 -13.04 -7.64
CA THR A 158 -0.16 -11.81 -7.18
C THR A 158 0.51 -12.04 -5.82
N THR A 159 1.76 -11.62 -5.68
CA THR A 159 2.56 -11.80 -4.47
C THR A 159 2.11 -10.83 -3.37
N VAL A 160 1.90 -11.37 -2.18
CA VAL A 160 1.61 -10.64 -0.94
C VAL A 160 2.61 -11.07 0.13
N VAL A 161 3.51 -10.16 0.50
CA VAL A 161 4.43 -10.34 1.63
C VAL A 161 3.75 -9.85 2.90
N VAL A 162 3.78 -10.63 3.96
CA VAL A 162 3.42 -10.20 5.32
C VAL A 162 4.66 -10.32 6.19
N THR A 163 5.08 -9.22 6.81
CA THR A 163 6.33 -9.15 7.56
C THR A 163 6.15 -8.55 8.96
N ASP A 164 7.01 -8.97 9.87
CA ASP A 164 7.21 -8.38 11.20
C ASP A 164 8.28 -7.27 11.19
N ALA A 165 8.83 -6.92 10.03
CA ALA A 165 9.78 -5.83 9.84
C ALA A 165 9.09 -4.49 9.51
N PHE A 166 9.80 -3.40 9.79
CA PHE A 166 9.47 -2.08 9.25
C PHE A 166 9.93 -2.01 7.79
N VAL A 167 9.10 -1.43 6.94
CA VAL A 167 9.31 -1.22 5.52
C VAL A 167 9.44 0.28 5.29
N SER A 168 10.50 0.71 4.60
CA SER A 168 10.75 2.12 4.30
C SER A 168 9.69 2.73 3.39
N GLY A 169 9.01 1.92 2.58
CA GLY A 169 8.00 2.37 1.64
C GLY A 169 8.57 2.91 0.33
N THR A 170 9.80 3.43 0.29
CA THR A 170 10.42 4.06 -0.89
C THR A 170 10.55 3.16 -2.11
N ARG A 171 11.07 1.94 -1.93
CA ARG A 171 11.26 0.96 -3.00
C ARG A 171 10.95 -0.43 -2.45
N LEU A 172 10.53 -1.33 -3.32
CA LEU A 172 10.44 -2.74 -2.96
C LEU A 172 11.84 -3.24 -2.61
N ASP A 173 12.05 -3.60 -1.35
CA ASP A 173 13.29 -4.23 -0.89
C ASP A 173 13.33 -5.67 -1.42
N PRO A 174 14.32 -6.03 -2.26
CA PRO A 174 14.44 -7.39 -2.77
C PRO A 174 14.58 -8.43 -1.66
N GLU A 175 15.15 -8.11 -0.50
CA GLU A 175 15.33 -9.07 0.59
C GLU A 175 14.00 -9.61 1.14
N LEU A 176 12.93 -8.81 1.05
CA LEU A 176 11.56 -9.24 1.36
C LEU A 176 11.04 -10.33 0.41
N LEU A 177 11.74 -10.58 -0.71
CA LEU A 177 11.38 -11.52 -1.77
C LEU A 177 12.44 -12.61 -2.01
N VAL A 178 13.40 -12.82 -1.10
CA VAL A 178 14.40 -13.92 -1.26
C VAL A 178 14.47 -14.83 -0.04
N THR A 179 13.48 -14.79 0.84
CA THR A 179 13.49 -15.57 2.08
C THR A 179 13.15 -17.05 1.84
N ASP A 180 13.61 -17.93 2.74
CA ASP A 180 13.22 -19.35 2.72
C ASP A 180 11.70 -19.56 2.87
N GLU A 181 10.97 -18.54 3.33
CA GLU A 181 9.51 -18.52 3.39
C GLU A 181 8.88 -18.44 1.98
N MET A 182 9.56 -17.88 0.97
CA MET A 182 9.14 -18.04 -0.44
C MET A 182 9.18 -19.49 -0.88
N ARG A 183 10.19 -20.26 -0.42
CA ARG A 183 10.28 -21.69 -0.72
C ARG A 183 9.20 -22.48 0.02
N ALA A 184 8.83 -22.08 1.24
CA ALA A 184 7.77 -22.73 2.01
C ALA A 184 6.39 -22.64 1.33
N ASN A 185 6.12 -21.57 0.58
CA ASN A 185 4.85 -21.38 -0.12
C ASN A 185 4.88 -21.83 -1.60
N GLN A 186 5.99 -22.37 -2.10
CA GLN A 186 6.06 -22.95 -3.44
C GLN A 186 5.02 -24.06 -3.66
N ALA A 187 4.71 -24.85 -2.63
CA ALA A 187 3.67 -25.87 -2.73
C ALA A 187 2.26 -25.28 -2.94
N GLN A 188 1.97 -24.11 -2.37
CA GLN A 188 0.70 -23.42 -2.59
C GLN A 188 0.64 -22.79 -3.98
N ILE A 189 1.76 -22.21 -4.44
CA ILE A 189 1.88 -21.63 -5.79
C ILE A 189 1.77 -22.72 -6.87
N ALA A 190 2.45 -23.86 -6.69
CA ALA A 190 2.42 -24.98 -7.63
C ALA A 190 1.06 -25.71 -7.69
N ALA A 191 0.20 -25.51 -6.68
CA ALA A 191 -1.16 -26.05 -6.63
C ALA A 191 -2.21 -25.09 -7.21
N LEU A 192 -1.81 -23.90 -7.68
CA LEU A 192 -2.70 -23.01 -8.42
C LEU A 192 -2.96 -23.58 -9.83
N PRO A 193 -4.22 -23.60 -10.30
CA PRO A 193 -4.59 -24.12 -11.62
C PRO A 193 -4.10 -23.25 -12.78
#